data_AF-A0A7C4PLD5-F1
#
_entry.id   AF-A0A7C4PLD5-F1
#
_cell.length_a   1.000
_cell.length_b   1.000
_cell.length_c   1.000
_cell.angle_alpha   90.00
_cell.angle_beta   90.00
_cell.angle_gamma   90.00
#
_symmetry.space_group_name_H-M   'P 1'
#
loop_
_entity.id
_entity.type
_entity.pdbx_description
1 polymer ?
#
loop_
_entity_poly.entity_id
_entity_poly.type
_entity_poly.pdbx_seq_one_letter_code
_entity_poly.pdbx_strand_id
1 'polypeptide(L)'
;RLCPEAWLINYSNPEAKLVETITRLTRIRCVGLCHGIYMGLEQLSRFLEIPPEDLEVAACGLNHFGWFQSIRHRHTGEDLYPLLKEKERQADWLADWDELALSRVLLRVYGLYPYPGANHIGEYIRWADAFLAGALMQYFYDPLTEDPWKTGRIPEFVYSASSLREKPLFARAASPAASPGEAPFALTAEELTPSHEVGVPIIESIAFDAPRELLAVNLPNRGSIPGLPDDMVVELPARADGAGLHPRQMAPLPAAITEMIRLQGVIHQLIIEAYVEQSRNKLLQAVLLDPTTPPYRNAVAMINEMCELQKDVLPPLRW
;
A
#
# COMPACT_ATOMS: atom_id res chain seq x y z
N ARG A 1 -19.52 -16.01 -12.93
CA ARG A 1 -20.48 -16.45 -13.97
C ARG A 1 -19.75 -16.98 -15.22
N LEU A 2 -18.76 -16.26 -15.76
CA LEU A 2 -18.01 -16.71 -16.94
C LEU A 2 -16.83 -17.64 -16.57
N CYS A 3 -16.00 -17.23 -15.62
CA CYS A 3 -14.83 -17.99 -15.18
C CYS A 3 -14.87 -18.20 -13.65
N PRO A 4 -15.76 -19.07 -13.13
CA PRO A 4 -15.99 -19.20 -11.68
C PRO A 4 -14.76 -19.67 -10.89
N GLU A 5 -13.84 -20.40 -11.53
CA GLU A 5 -12.64 -20.96 -10.91
C GLU A 5 -11.38 -20.10 -11.11
N ALA A 6 -11.48 -19.02 -11.89
CA ALA A 6 -10.35 -18.16 -12.18
C ALA A 6 -9.94 -17.34 -10.95
N TRP A 7 -8.64 -17.10 -10.83
CA TRP A 7 -8.09 -16.13 -9.91
C TRP A 7 -8.17 -14.72 -10.50
N LEU A 8 -8.65 -13.78 -9.69
CA LEU A 8 -8.52 -12.36 -9.92
C LEU A 8 -7.27 -11.86 -9.21
N ILE A 9 -6.30 -11.38 -9.99
CA ILE A 9 -5.08 -10.75 -9.49
C ILE A 9 -5.30 -9.23 -9.52
N ASN A 10 -5.43 -8.61 -8.36
CA ASN A 10 -5.66 -7.18 -8.21
C ASN A 10 -4.35 -6.41 -8.01
N TYR A 11 -4.07 -5.47 -8.90
CA TYR A 11 -2.99 -4.47 -8.73
C TYR A 11 -3.56 -3.06 -8.48
N SER A 12 -4.87 -2.90 -8.56
CA SER A 12 -5.51 -1.60 -8.42
C SER A 12 -5.60 -1.18 -6.96
N ASN A 13 -5.34 0.10 -6.71
CA ASN A 13 -5.59 0.73 -5.42
C ASN A 13 -7.04 1.24 -5.31
N PRO A 14 -7.60 1.35 -4.08
CA PRO A 14 -7.01 0.96 -2.79
C PRO A 14 -7.03 -0.57 -2.59
N GLU A 15 -5.86 -1.19 -2.59
CA GLU A 15 -5.68 -2.61 -2.84
C GLU A 15 -6.43 -3.48 -1.82
N ALA A 16 -6.10 -3.36 -0.53
CA ALA A 16 -6.68 -4.20 0.51
C ALA A 16 -8.21 -4.01 0.62
N LYS A 17 -8.71 -2.78 0.42
CA LYS A 17 -10.16 -2.47 0.41
C LYS A 17 -10.88 -3.19 -0.73
N LEU A 18 -10.29 -3.23 -1.93
CA LEU A 18 -10.86 -3.91 -3.08
C LEU A 18 -10.88 -5.42 -2.88
N VAL A 19 -9.76 -6.01 -2.47
CA VAL A 19 -9.69 -7.46 -2.19
C VAL A 19 -10.65 -7.84 -1.06
N GLU A 20 -10.77 -7.03 -0.02
CA GLU A 20 -11.69 -7.27 1.10
C GLU A 20 -13.15 -7.21 0.64
N THR A 21 -13.49 -6.22 -0.19
CA THR A 21 -14.83 -6.13 -0.80
C THR A 21 -15.16 -7.38 -1.62
N ILE A 22 -14.22 -7.83 -2.47
CA ILE A 22 -14.43 -8.97 -3.37
C ILE A 22 -14.57 -10.27 -2.57
N THR A 23 -13.71 -10.48 -1.58
CA THR A 23 -13.68 -11.70 -0.77
C THR A 23 -14.84 -11.79 0.22
N ARG A 24 -15.37 -10.65 0.70
CA ARG A 24 -16.57 -10.60 1.55
C ARG A 24 -17.88 -10.74 0.77
N LEU A 25 -18.00 -10.06 -0.38
CA LEU A 25 -19.27 -9.97 -1.11
C LEU A 25 -19.44 -11.01 -2.22
N THR A 26 -18.36 -11.72 -2.58
CA THR A 26 -18.39 -12.68 -3.69
C THR A 26 -17.68 -13.98 -3.33
N ARG A 27 -17.69 -14.94 -4.26
CA ARG A 27 -16.91 -16.19 -4.16
C ARG A 27 -15.68 -16.20 -5.07
N ILE A 28 -15.34 -15.06 -5.67
CA ILE A 28 -14.20 -14.96 -6.60
C ILE A 28 -12.92 -15.19 -5.81
N ARG A 29 -12.05 -16.07 -6.31
CA ARG A 29 -10.69 -16.22 -5.78
C ARG A 29 -9.92 -14.96 -6.12
N CYS A 30 -9.50 -14.22 -5.10
CA CYS A 30 -8.83 -12.95 -5.30
C CYS A 30 -7.57 -12.90 -4.45
N VAL A 31 -6.50 -12.40 -5.06
CA VAL A 31 -5.28 -11.97 -4.40
C VAL A 31 -5.02 -10.57 -4.91
N GLY A 32 -4.48 -9.70 -4.07
CA GLY A 32 -3.88 -8.49 -4.59
C GLY A 32 -2.43 -8.31 -4.21
N LEU A 33 -1.77 -7.51 -5.04
CA LEU A 33 -0.32 -7.47 -5.17
C LEU A 33 0.13 -6.01 -5.16
N CYS A 34 1.19 -5.77 -4.42
CA CYS A 34 1.87 -4.49 -4.36
C CYS A 34 3.36 -4.74 -4.18
N HIS A 35 4.20 -3.89 -4.76
CA HIS A 35 5.65 -3.97 -4.64
C HIS A 35 6.19 -3.29 -3.36
N GLY A 36 5.32 -2.78 -2.48
CA GLY A 36 5.72 -1.95 -1.34
C GLY A 36 6.71 -2.61 -0.38
N ILE A 37 6.65 -3.93 -0.20
CA ILE A 37 7.64 -4.65 0.62
C ILE A 37 9.06 -4.56 0.04
N TYR A 38 9.19 -4.56 -1.29
CA TYR A 38 10.49 -4.47 -1.95
C TYR A 38 11.10 -3.09 -1.78
N MET A 39 10.29 -2.02 -1.75
CA MET A 39 10.77 -0.68 -1.39
C MET A 39 11.32 -0.65 0.04
N GLY A 40 10.62 -1.28 1.00
CA GLY A 40 11.13 -1.42 2.35
C GLY A 40 12.42 -2.25 2.42
N LEU A 41 12.54 -3.30 1.61
CA LEU A 41 13.74 -4.12 1.52
C LEU A 41 14.94 -3.33 0.99
N GLU A 42 14.74 -2.47 -0.01
CA GLU A 42 15.78 -1.54 -0.49
C GLU A 42 16.22 -0.56 0.60
N GLN A 43 15.28 -0.01 1.37
CA GLN A 43 15.62 0.86 2.52
C GLN A 43 16.45 0.11 3.56
N LEU A 44 16.08 -1.13 3.89
CA LEU A 44 16.83 -1.98 4.82
C LEU A 44 18.24 -2.29 4.28
N SER A 45 18.35 -2.68 3.02
CA SER A 45 19.62 -2.91 2.31
C SER A 45 20.55 -1.70 2.43
N ARG A 46 20.03 -0.49 2.17
CA ARG A 46 20.80 0.76 2.27
C ARG A 46 21.29 1.06 3.68
N PHE A 47 20.48 0.85 4.72
CA PHE A 47 20.92 1.05 6.11
C PHE A 47 21.94 0.02 6.55
N LEU A 48 21.74 -1.25 6.16
CA LEU A 48 22.57 -2.36 6.58
C LEU A 48 23.87 -2.48 5.77
N GLU A 49 23.90 -1.86 4.59
CA GLU A 49 24.94 -2.04 3.56
C GLU A 49 25.09 -3.53 3.17
N ILE A 50 23.95 -4.23 3.09
CA ILE A 50 23.86 -5.65 2.71
C ILE A 50 22.94 -5.75 1.50
N PRO A 51 23.35 -6.41 0.40
CA PRO A 51 22.51 -6.57 -0.79
C PRO A 51 21.15 -7.22 -0.46
N PRO A 52 20.05 -6.81 -1.12
CA PRO A 52 18.70 -7.36 -0.87
C PRO A 52 18.64 -8.90 -0.96
N GLU A 53 19.42 -9.50 -1.85
CA GLU A 53 19.51 -10.95 -2.04
C GLU A 53 20.12 -11.67 -0.83
N ASP A 54 20.94 -10.99 -0.02
CA ASP A 54 21.55 -11.54 1.18
C ASP A 54 20.71 -11.28 2.44
N LEU A 55 19.55 -10.62 2.29
CA LEU A 55 18.57 -10.43 3.35
C LEU A 55 17.48 -11.50 3.27
N GLU A 56 17.19 -12.11 4.40
CA GLU A 56 16.00 -12.94 4.62
C GLU A 56 15.03 -12.18 5.54
N VAL A 57 13.84 -11.89 5.03
CA VAL A 57 12.84 -11.09 5.74
C VAL A 57 11.51 -11.81 5.87
N ALA A 58 10.80 -11.50 6.95
CA ALA A 58 9.38 -11.79 7.10
C ALA A 58 8.71 -10.52 7.60
N ALA A 59 7.62 -10.11 6.96
CA ALA A 59 6.90 -8.90 7.28
C ALA A 59 5.41 -9.15 7.21
N CYS A 60 4.61 -8.40 7.96
CA CYS A 60 3.15 -8.47 7.80
C CYS A 60 2.47 -7.19 8.25
N GLY A 61 1.20 -7.03 7.86
CA GLY A 61 0.35 -5.95 8.31
C GLY A 61 -0.78 -5.70 7.32
N LEU A 62 -0.91 -4.45 6.87
CA LEU A 62 -1.84 -4.07 5.81
C LEU A 62 -1.04 -3.62 4.58
N ASN A 63 -1.62 -3.74 3.39
CA ASN A 63 -1.06 -3.08 2.21
C ASN A 63 -0.75 -1.61 2.50
N HIS A 64 0.44 -1.15 2.10
CA HIS A 64 0.96 0.20 2.37
C HIS A 64 1.19 0.56 3.85
N PHE A 65 1.01 -0.39 4.78
CA PHE A 65 1.20 -0.20 6.21
C PHE A 65 1.63 -1.51 6.90
N GLY A 66 2.69 -2.12 6.36
CA GLY A 66 3.25 -3.36 6.87
C GLY A 66 4.53 -3.16 7.67
N TRP A 67 4.93 -4.19 8.41
CA TRP A 67 6.04 -4.15 9.36
C TRP A 67 6.91 -5.38 9.25
N PHE A 68 8.23 -5.20 9.15
CA PHE A 68 9.18 -6.31 9.17
C PHE A 68 9.20 -6.95 10.56
N GLN A 69 8.81 -8.21 10.69
CA GLN A 69 8.90 -8.96 11.95
C GLN A 69 10.29 -9.55 12.17
N SER A 70 10.95 -9.96 11.09
CA SER A 70 12.33 -10.47 11.13
C SER A 70 13.15 -9.94 9.97
N ILE A 71 14.39 -9.61 10.25
CA ILE A 71 15.41 -9.23 9.27
C ILE A 71 16.64 -10.04 9.63
N ARG A 72 17.05 -10.98 8.77
CA ARG A 72 18.17 -11.87 9.02
C ARG A 72 19.16 -11.85 7.87
N HIS A 73 20.42 -12.07 8.17
CA HIS A 73 21.41 -12.33 7.13
C HIS A 73 21.21 -13.75 6.60
N ARG A 74 20.91 -13.90 5.32
CA ARG A 74 20.51 -15.16 4.68
C ARG A 74 21.52 -16.30 4.90
N HIS A 75 22.81 -16.00 4.84
CA HIS A 75 23.86 -17.03 4.93
C HIS A 75 24.25 -17.43 6.36
N THR A 76 24.03 -16.55 7.33
CA THR A 76 24.50 -16.77 8.72
C THR A 76 23.34 -16.98 9.69
N GLY A 77 22.12 -16.58 9.33
CA GLY A 77 20.94 -16.61 10.18
C GLY A 77 20.91 -15.53 11.27
N GLU A 78 21.94 -14.66 11.32
CA GLU A 78 22.07 -13.59 12.30
C GLU A 78 20.88 -12.63 12.24
N ASP A 79 20.35 -12.26 13.40
CA ASP A 79 19.31 -11.21 13.51
C ASP A 79 19.95 -9.84 13.30
N LEU A 80 19.47 -9.12 12.27
CA LEU A 80 20.02 -7.85 11.83
C LEU A 80 19.32 -6.64 12.47
N TYR A 81 18.27 -6.83 13.27
CA TYR A 81 17.63 -5.71 13.96
C TYR A 81 18.57 -4.88 14.86
N PRO A 82 19.48 -5.49 15.65
CA PRO A 82 20.49 -4.75 16.40
C PRO A 82 21.38 -3.88 15.49
N LEU A 83 21.87 -4.45 14.38
CA LEU A 83 22.71 -3.73 13.43
C LEU A 83 21.94 -2.61 12.72
N LEU A 84 20.69 -2.85 12.34
CA LEU A 84 19.82 -1.82 11.76
C LEU A 84 19.68 -0.63 12.70
N LYS A 85 19.40 -0.87 13.99
CA LYS A 85 19.25 0.20 15.00
C LYS A 85 20.56 0.96 15.24
N GLU A 86 21.70 0.28 15.18
CA GLU A 86 23.04 0.89 15.26
C GLU A 86 23.28 1.82 14.06
N LYS A 87 23.13 1.30 12.83
CA LYS A 87 23.34 2.05 11.59
C LYS A 87 22.37 3.21 11.42
N GLU A 88 21.09 3.00 11.74
CA GLU A 88 20.07 4.04 11.72
C GLU A 88 20.41 5.22 12.65
N ARG A 89 20.99 4.96 13.83
CA ARG A 89 21.42 6.02 14.77
C ARG A 89 22.62 6.82 14.26
N GLN A 90 23.47 6.20 13.43
CA GLN A 90 24.64 6.84 12.82
C GLN A 90 24.29 7.62 11.56
N ALA A 91 23.21 7.24 10.86
CA ALA A 91 22.76 7.90 9.65
C ALA A 91 22.30 9.35 9.92
N ASP A 92 22.64 10.27 9.02
CA ASP A 92 22.18 11.66 9.06
C ASP A 92 20.65 11.70 9.12
N TRP A 93 20.10 12.49 10.05
CA TRP A 93 18.65 12.60 10.27
C TRP A 93 17.91 13.19 9.06
N LEU A 94 18.58 14.00 8.25
CA LEU A 94 17.98 14.69 7.10
C LEU A 94 18.14 13.93 5.78
N ALA A 95 18.84 12.79 5.77
CA ALA A 95 18.95 11.95 4.59
C ALA A 95 17.58 11.40 4.18
N ASP A 96 17.19 11.67 2.93
CA ASP A 96 15.93 11.25 2.30
C ASP A 96 14.72 11.41 3.22
N TRP A 97 14.58 12.59 3.82
CA TRP A 97 13.61 12.89 4.87
C TRP A 97 12.19 12.41 4.54
N ASP A 98 11.72 12.71 3.33
CA ASP A 98 10.39 12.39 2.83
C ASP A 98 10.15 10.91 2.55
N GLU A 99 11.19 10.09 2.58
CA GLU A 99 11.12 8.65 2.46
C GLU A 99 11.35 7.95 3.81
N LEU A 100 12.41 8.34 4.52
CA LEU A 100 12.94 7.59 5.66
C LEU A 100 12.53 8.12 7.03
N ALA A 101 12.26 9.43 7.16
CA ALA A 101 12.17 10.05 8.50
C ALA A 101 11.04 9.45 9.35
N LEU A 102 9.86 9.24 8.75
CA LEU A 102 8.75 8.58 9.45
C LEU A 102 9.12 7.13 9.83
N SER A 103 9.63 6.35 8.88
CA SER A 103 10.01 4.94 9.11
C SER A 103 11.02 4.80 10.27
N ARG A 104 11.98 5.72 10.38
CA ARG A 104 12.96 5.76 11.48
C ARG A 104 12.32 6.10 12.82
N VAL A 105 11.40 7.06 12.86
CA VAL A 105 10.62 7.37 14.08
C VAL A 105 9.81 6.16 14.51
N LEU A 106 9.14 5.50 13.57
CA LEU A 106 8.35 4.30 13.83
C LEU A 106 9.21 3.13 14.34
N LEU A 107 10.39 2.91 13.76
CA LEU A 107 11.36 1.94 14.28
C LEU A 107 11.74 2.24 15.74
N ARG A 108 12.04 3.50 16.06
CA ARG A 108 12.46 3.90 17.40
C ARG A 108 11.34 3.79 18.43
N VAL A 109 10.10 4.08 18.04
CA VAL A 109 8.93 4.10 18.94
C VAL A 109 8.31 2.72 19.12
N TYR A 110 8.12 1.97 18.02
CA TYR A 110 7.40 0.70 18.01
C TYR A 110 8.29 -0.53 17.91
N GLY A 111 9.59 -0.33 17.64
CA GLY A 111 10.60 -1.39 17.68
C GLY A 111 10.76 -2.19 16.39
N LEU A 112 9.85 -2.05 15.43
CA LEU A 112 9.87 -2.70 14.11
C LEU A 112 9.97 -1.66 13.00
N TYR A 113 10.65 -2.03 11.90
CA TYR A 113 10.75 -1.18 10.72
C TYR A 113 9.51 -1.34 9.84
N PRO A 114 8.83 -0.25 9.44
CA PRO A 114 7.66 -0.30 8.57
C PRO A 114 8.03 -0.23 7.07
N TYR A 115 7.08 -0.51 6.20
CA TYR A 115 7.21 -0.33 4.74
C TYR A 115 5.86 0.11 4.14
N PRO A 116 5.82 0.74 2.95
CA PRO A 116 6.90 0.96 1.98
C PRO A 116 7.74 2.23 2.18
N GLY A 117 7.22 3.23 2.88
CA GLY A 117 7.88 4.54 3.03
C GLY A 117 6.91 5.60 3.56
N ALA A 118 7.45 6.77 3.93
CA ALA A 118 6.68 7.78 4.66
C ALA A 118 5.45 8.30 3.88
N ASN A 119 5.55 8.43 2.55
CA ASN A 119 4.49 8.90 1.66
C ASN A 119 3.24 8.01 1.60
N HIS A 120 3.32 6.77 2.08
CA HIS A 120 2.20 5.84 2.20
C HIS A 120 1.81 5.65 3.67
N ILE A 121 2.81 5.30 4.50
CA ILE A 121 2.60 4.99 5.92
C ILE A 121 1.98 6.19 6.65
N GLY A 122 2.34 7.41 6.26
CA GLY A 122 1.86 8.63 6.89
C GLY A 122 0.34 8.83 6.81
N GLU A 123 -0.31 8.27 5.78
CA GLU A 123 -1.77 8.35 5.62
C GLU A 123 -2.52 7.58 6.72
N TYR A 124 -1.85 6.62 7.36
CA TYR A 124 -2.43 5.77 8.40
C TYR A 124 -2.18 6.30 9.82
N ILE A 125 -1.45 7.41 9.97
CA ILE A 125 -0.99 7.90 11.27
C ILE A 125 -1.30 9.39 11.42
N ARG A 126 -2.17 9.72 12.37
CA ARG A 126 -2.68 11.09 12.58
C ARG A 126 -1.62 12.17 12.76
N TRP A 127 -0.49 11.84 13.39
CA TRP A 127 0.59 12.79 13.69
C TRP A 127 1.69 12.79 12.63
N ALA A 128 1.58 11.97 11.57
CA ALA A 128 2.63 11.80 10.57
C ALA A 128 2.69 12.92 9.51
N ASP A 129 1.74 13.85 9.51
CA ASP A 129 1.69 15.00 8.60
C ASP A 129 3.03 15.78 8.54
N ALA A 130 3.73 15.89 9.68
CA ALA A 130 5.04 16.55 9.76
C ALA A 130 6.17 15.88 8.95
N PHE A 131 5.99 14.61 8.56
CA PHE A 131 6.97 13.85 7.78
C PHE A 131 6.62 13.76 6.29
N LEU A 132 5.37 14.08 5.97
CA LEU A 132 4.85 14.09 4.61
C LEU A 132 5.18 15.44 3.97
N ALA A 133 6.43 15.59 3.51
CA ALA A 133 6.83 16.77 2.73
C ALA A 133 5.91 17.01 1.51
N GLY A 134 5.21 15.96 1.05
CA GLY A 134 4.25 15.98 -0.04
C GLY A 134 2.82 16.38 0.31
N ALA A 135 2.32 16.36 1.54
CA ALA A 135 0.86 16.55 1.77
C ALA A 135 0.31 17.88 1.21
N LEU A 136 1.12 18.94 1.21
CA LEU A 136 0.77 20.24 0.62
C LEU A 136 1.09 20.37 -0.87
N MET A 137 1.93 19.49 -1.42
CA MET A 137 2.44 19.57 -2.79
C MET A 137 1.93 18.48 -3.73
N GLN A 138 1.43 17.37 -3.17
CA GLN A 138 1.12 16.11 -3.86
C GLN A 138 0.09 16.31 -4.98
N TYR A 139 -0.76 17.33 -4.88
CA TYR A 139 -1.62 17.81 -5.97
C TYR A 139 -1.72 19.35 -5.96
N PHE A 140 -0.60 20.05 -5.87
CA PHE A 140 -0.62 21.52 -5.84
C PHE A 140 -1.23 22.12 -7.11
N TYR A 141 -2.13 23.09 -6.95
CA TYR A 141 -2.66 23.95 -8.00
C TYR A 141 -2.90 25.36 -7.43
N ASP A 142 -2.92 26.38 -8.30
CA ASP A 142 -3.22 27.75 -7.88
C ASP A 142 -4.74 28.00 -7.96
N PRO A 143 -5.49 28.03 -6.84
CA PRO A 143 -6.94 28.20 -6.88
C PRO A 143 -7.38 29.59 -7.34
N LEU A 144 -6.48 30.58 -7.46
CA LEU A 144 -6.81 31.89 -8.03
C LEU A 144 -7.03 31.80 -9.55
N THR A 145 -6.33 30.89 -10.21
CA THR A 145 -6.28 30.79 -11.67
C THR A 145 -6.71 29.43 -12.21
N GLU A 146 -6.77 28.41 -11.36
CA GLU A 146 -7.05 27.02 -11.71
C GLU A 146 -8.23 26.46 -10.90
N ASP A 147 -9.02 25.60 -11.54
CA ASP A 147 -10.10 24.85 -10.91
C ASP A 147 -10.12 23.44 -11.53
N PRO A 148 -9.33 22.49 -10.98
CA PRO A 148 -9.26 21.13 -11.49
C PRO A 148 -10.62 20.43 -11.60
N TRP A 149 -11.54 20.78 -10.70
CA TRP A 149 -12.85 20.15 -10.60
C TRP A 149 -13.80 20.60 -11.71
N LYS A 150 -13.65 21.84 -12.20
CA LYS A 150 -14.40 22.33 -13.37
C LYS A 150 -13.72 22.00 -14.70
N THR A 151 -12.39 22.01 -14.72
CA THR A 151 -11.61 21.85 -15.96
C THR A 151 -11.31 20.40 -16.30
N GLY A 152 -11.39 19.50 -15.32
CA GLY A 152 -10.93 18.11 -15.46
C GLY A 152 -9.42 17.97 -15.55
N ARG A 153 -8.65 19.07 -15.44
CA ARG A 153 -7.19 19.05 -15.46
C ARG A 153 -6.68 18.75 -14.06
N ILE A 154 -6.45 17.48 -13.77
CA ILE A 154 -5.89 17.03 -12.50
C ILE A 154 -4.45 17.55 -12.37
N PRO A 155 -4.06 18.17 -11.24
CA PRO A 155 -2.70 18.60 -11.00
C PRO A 155 -1.72 17.42 -11.05
N GLU A 156 -0.48 17.71 -11.43
CA GLU A 156 0.54 16.67 -11.48
C GLU A 156 0.81 16.12 -10.07
N PHE A 157 0.87 14.80 -9.96
CA PHE A 157 1.15 14.13 -8.71
C PHE A 157 2.61 14.29 -8.30
N VAL A 158 2.87 14.82 -7.10
CA VAL A 158 4.22 14.90 -6.53
C VAL A 158 4.43 13.73 -5.57
N TYR A 159 5.14 12.70 -6.04
CA TYR A 159 5.39 11.49 -5.27
C TYR A 159 6.36 11.72 -4.09
N SER A 160 7.39 12.53 -4.30
CA SER A 160 8.47 12.83 -3.35
C SER A 160 8.99 14.23 -3.60
N ALA A 161 9.45 14.93 -2.56
CA ALA A 161 10.07 16.24 -2.69
C ALA A 161 11.34 16.20 -3.56
N SER A 162 12.05 15.07 -3.56
CA SER A 162 13.23 14.86 -4.40
C SER A 162 12.91 14.89 -5.89
N SER A 163 11.73 14.41 -6.30
CA SER A 163 11.27 14.44 -7.71
C SER A 163 11.13 15.87 -8.27
N LEU A 164 10.97 16.87 -7.41
CA LEU A 164 10.82 18.26 -7.82
C LEU A 164 12.14 18.89 -8.28
N ARG A 165 13.28 18.38 -7.81
CA ARG A 165 14.60 18.92 -8.17
C ARG A 165 14.92 18.76 -9.66
N GLU A 166 14.30 17.77 -10.29
CA GLU A 166 14.51 17.45 -11.71
C GLU A 166 13.58 18.26 -12.64
N LYS A 167 12.62 19.01 -12.08
CA LYS A 167 11.67 19.79 -12.88
C LYS A 167 12.33 21.05 -13.46
N PRO A 168 12.24 21.28 -14.79
CA PRO A 168 12.81 22.46 -15.41
C PRO A 168 11.99 23.73 -15.06
N LEU A 169 12.65 24.89 -15.01
CA LEU A 169 12.00 26.19 -14.74
C LEU A 169 10.94 26.56 -15.78
N PHE A 170 11.19 26.23 -17.04
CA PHE A 170 10.24 26.40 -18.13
C PHE A 170 9.80 25.03 -18.60
N ALA A 171 8.48 24.84 -18.71
CA ALA A 171 7.92 23.62 -19.26
C ALA A 171 8.53 23.39 -20.65
N ARG A 172 9.18 22.24 -20.83
CA ARG A 172 9.37 21.73 -22.19
C ARG A 172 7.98 21.52 -22.77
N ALA A 173 7.79 21.84 -24.04
CA ALA A 173 6.56 21.46 -24.75
C ALA A 173 6.32 20.00 -24.41
N ALA A 174 5.17 19.70 -23.81
CA ALA A 174 4.83 18.34 -23.50
C ALA A 174 4.93 17.58 -24.81
N SER A 175 5.92 16.69 -24.95
CA SER A 175 5.65 15.50 -25.74
C SER A 175 4.36 14.97 -25.12
N PRO A 176 3.30 14.72 -25.91
CA PRO A 176 2.14 14.06 -25.36
C PRO A 176 2.70 12.87 -24.61
N ALA A 177 2.49 12.87 -23.29
CA ALA A 177 2.85 11.72 -22.50
C ALA A 177 2.01 10.63 -23.15
N ALA A 178 2.66 9.81 -23.98
CA ALA A 178 2.03 8.61 -24.47
C ALA A 178 1.59 7.95 -23.17
N SER A 179 0.29 7.72 -23.03
CA SER A 179 -0.15 6.73 -22.06
C SER A 179 0.79 5.53 -22.25
N PRO A 180 1.30 4.88 -21.20
CA PRO A 180 2.28 3.79 -21.31
C PRO A 180 1.92 2.61 -22.24
N GLY A 181 0.85 2.68 -23.03
CA GLY A 181 0.43 1.70 -24.02
C GLY A 181 0.16 2.23 -25.44
N GLU A 182 0.53 3.46 -25.83
CA GLU A 182 0.23 3.94 -27.21
C GLU A 182 1.37 3.78 -28.23
N ALA A 183 2.62 3.64 -27.80
CA ALA A 183 3.69 3.23 -28.70
C ALA A 183 3.84 1.69 -28.62
N PRO A 184 3.76 0.94 -29.73
CA PRO A 184 4.09 -0.48 -29.72
C PRO A 184 5.54 -0.61 -29.26
N PHE A 185 5.75 -1.13 -28.05
CA PHE A 185 7.07 -1.46 -27.56
C PHE A 185 7.56 -2.69 -28.35
N ALA A 186 8.59 -2.48 -29.17
CA ALA A 186 9.31 -3.57 -29.82
C ALA A 186 10.52 -3.89 -28.94
N LEU A 187 10.32 -4.71 -27.90
CA LEU A 187 11.41 -5.26 -27.12
C LEU A 187 12.02 -6.43 -27.90
N THR A 188 13.34 -6.44 -28.10
CA THR A 188 14.05 -7.62 -28.56
C THR A 188 14.23 -8.63 -27.42
N ALA A 189 14.58 -9.87 -27.74
CA ALA A 189 14.81 -10.89 -26.70
C ALA A 189 15.97 -10.51 -25.76
N GLU A 190 16.94 -9.76 -26.28
CA GLU A 190 18.10 -9.27 -25.53
C GLU A 190 17.75 -8.12 -24.58
N GLU A 191 16.64 -7.42 -24.82
CA GLU A 191 16.14 -6.32 -23.97
C GLU A 191 15.20 -6.82 -22.87
N LEU A 192 14.80 -8.09 -22.89
CA LEU A 192 13.92 -8.67 -21.88
C LEU A 192 14.68 -8.92 -20.58
N THR A 193 14.29 -8.19 -19.54
CA THR A 193 14.71 -8.44 -18.16
C THR A 193 13.51 -8.78 -17.29
N PRO A 194 13.70 -9.55 -16.20
CA PRO A 194 12.62 -9.77 -15.24
C PRO A 194 12.16 -8.45 -14.63
N SER A 195 10.84 -8.22 -14.58
CA SER A 195 10.27 -7.05 -13.90
C SER A 195 10.32 -7.17 -12.38
N HIS A 196 10.61 -8.37 -11.85
CA HIS A 196 10.52 -8.73 -10.44
C HIS A 196 9.10 -8.67 -9.83
N GLU A 197 8.10 -8.38 -10.65
CA GLU A 197 6.68 -8.47 -10.27
C GLU A 197 6.23 -9.92 -10.07
N VAL A 198 5.34 -10.15 -9.09
CA VAL A 198 4.97 -11.50 -8.66
C VAL A 198 3.74 -12.08 -9.35
N GLY A 199 3.03 -11.30 -10.18
CA GLY A 199 1.84 -11.75 -10.90
C GLY A 199 2.10 -12.96 -11.81
N VAL A 200 3.12 -12.89 -12.68
CA VAL A 200 3.50 -14.02 -13.55
C VAL A 200 4.00 -15.22 -12.74
N PRO A 201 4.90 -15.07 -11.76
CA PRO A 201 5.29 -16.16 -10.87
C PRO A 201 4.11 -16.87 -10.18
N ILE A 202 3.08 -16.14 -9.72
CA ILE A 202 1.87 -16.73 -9.13
C ILE A 202 1.09 -17.54 -10.17
N ILE A 203 0.91 -16.99 -11.38
CA ILE A 203 0.21 -17.69 -12.47
C ILE A 203 0.94 -19.00 -12.80
N GLU A 204 2.27 -18.96 -12.90
CA GLU A 204 3.08 -20.17 -13.13
C GLU A 204 2.94 -21.18 -11.99
N SER A 205 3.02 -20.74 -10.73
CA SER A 205 2.86 -21.63 -9.58
C SER A 205 1.52 -22.37 -9.61
N ILE A 206 0.44 -21.64 -9.90
CA ILE A 206 -0.92 -22.20 -9.91
C ILE A 206 -1.13 -23.09 -11.14
N ALA A 207 -0.64 -22.69 -12.31
CA ALA A 207 -0.89 -23.41 -13.57
C ALA A 207 -0.05 -24.69 -13.71
N PHE A 208 1.18 -24.67 -13.18
CA PHE A 208 2.16 -25.75 -13.41
C PHE A 208 2.56 -26.49 -12.14
N ASP A 209 1.92 -26.20 -11.00
CA ASP A 209 2.32 -26.73 -9.69
C ASP A 209 3.82 -26.54 -9.43
N ALA A 210 4.28 -25.30 -9.62
CA ALA A 210 5.66 -24.89 -9.40
C ALA A 210 5.74 -24.09 -8.08
N PRO A 211 6.07 -24.72 -6.94
CA PRO A 211 5.95 -24.06 -5.66
C PRO A 211 6.91 -22.87 -5.53
N ARG A 212 6.41 -21.72 -5.07
CA ARG A 212 7.20 -20.50 -4.84
C ARG A 212 6.82 -19.85 -3.52
N GLU A 213 7.82 -19.27 -2.86
CA GLU A 213 7.61 -18.42 -1.70
C GLU A 213 7.50 -16.96 -2.16
N LEU A 214 6.49 -16.27 -1.67
CA LEU A 214 6.20 -14.87 -1.97
C LEU A 214 6.42 -14.06 -0.69
N LEU A 215 7.09 -12.91 -0.81
CA LEU A 215 7.36 -12.05 0.34
C LEU A 215 6.09 -11.35 0.86
N ALA A 216 5.17 -10.98 -0.04
CA ALA A 216 3.94 -10.30 0.30
C ALA A 216 2.84 -10.60 -0.72
N VAL A 217 1.65 -10.92 -0.22
CA VAL A 217 0.37 -10.93 -0.94
C VAL A 217 -0.72 -10.43 -0.02
N ASN A 218 -1.79 -9.91 -0.59
CA ASN A 218 -2.98 -9.47 0.15
C ASN A 218 -4.08 -10.52 0.07
N LEU A 219 -4.41 -11.10 1.21
CA LEU A 219 -5.39 -12.18 1.38
C LEU A 219 -6.19 -12.00 2.68
N PRO A 220 -7.39 -12.59 2.80
CA PRO A 220 -8.11 -12.65 4.07
C PRO A 220 -7.27 -13.30 5.16
N ASN A 221 -7.23 -12.68 6.34
CA ASN A 221 -6.32 -13.03 7.43
C ASN A 221 -6.48 -14.48 7.91
N ARG A 222 -7.71 -14.96 8.16
CA ARG A 222 -8.01 -16.34 8.58
C ARG A 222 -7.05 -16.86 9.67
N GLY A 223 -6.79 -16.05 10.68
CA GLY A 223 -5.88 -16.36 11.79
C GLY A 223 -4.37 -16.29 11.49
N SER A 224 -3.95 -15.98 10.26
CA SER A 224 -2.53 -15.93 9.88
C SER A 224 -1.75 -14.85 10.63
N ILE A 225 -2.34 -13.69 10.88
CA ILE A 225 -1.81 -12.66 11.78
C ILE A 225 -2.66 -12.65 13.06
N PRO A 226 -2.11 -13.12 14.21
CA PRO A 226 -2.83 -13.13 15.47
C PRO A 226 -3.26 -11.72 15.91
N GLY A 227 -4.50 -11.58 16.38
CA GLY A 227 -5.06 -10.33 16.91
C GLY A 227 -5.80 -9.46 15.88
N LEU A 228 -5.74 -9.81 14.59
CA LEU A 228 -6.54 -9.16 13.54
C LEU A 228 -7.78 -10.02 13.18
N PRO A 229 -8.91 -9.43 12.75
CA PRO A 229 -10.10 -10.17 12.35
C PRO A 229 -9.83 -11.15 11.19
N ASP A 230 -10.52 -12.28 11.16
CA ASP A 230 -10.30 -13.33 10.15
C ASP A 230 -10.70 -12.91 8.72
N ASP A 231 -11.66 -12.00 8.62
CA ASP A 231 -12.23 -11.51 7.37
C ASP A 231 -11.58 -10.20 6.89
N MET A 232 -10.67 -9.62 7.69
CA MET A 232 -9.83 -8.49 7.27
C MET A 232 -8.81 -8.98 6.25
N VAL A 233 -8.63 -8.23 5.15
CA VAL A 233 -7.51 -8.49 4.24
C VAL A 233 -6.24 -7.90 4.82
N VAL A 234 -5.19 -8.72 4.83
CA VAL A 234 -3.88 -8.40 5.39
C VAL A 234 -2.81 -8.70 4.36
N GLU A 235 -1.66 -8.05 4.52
CA GLU A 235 -0.47 -8.31 3.71
C GLU A 235 0.51 -9.19 4.48
N LEU A 236 0.90 -10.32 3.89
CA LEU A 236 1.82 -11.29 4.50
C LEU A 236 2.48 -12.20 3.44
N PRO A 237 3.55 -12.92 3.81
CA PRO A 237 4.17 -13.92 2.94
C PRO A 237 3.23 -15.10 2.70
N ALA A 238 3.28 -15.66 1.50
CA ALA A 238 2.50 -16.84 1.16
C ALA A 238 3.30 -17.80 0.27
N ARG A 239 2.97 -19.08 0.35
CA ARG A 239 3.44 -20.08 -0.61
C ARG A 239 2.41 -20.21 -1.73
N ALA A 240 2.84 -20.13 -2.98
CA ALA A 240 2.02 -20.40 -4.16
C ALA A 240 2.34 -21.79 -4.71
N ASP A 241 1.33 -22.58 -5.06
CA ASP A 241 1.46 -23.88 -5.73
C ASP A 241 0.19 -24.20 -6.56
N GLY A 242 0.09 -25.42 -7.09
CA GLY A 242 -1.05 -25.84 -7.91
C GLY A 242 -2.39 -25.86 -7.19
N ALA A 243 -2.40 -25.83 -5.85
CA ALA A 243 -3.62 -25.73 -5.05
C ALA A 243 -4.02 -24.26 -4.75
N GLY A 244 -3.16 -23.29 -5.05
CA GLY A 244 -3.43 -21.86 -4.88
C GLY A 244 -2.40 -21.16 -4.00
N LEU A 245 -2.89 -20.21 -3.20
CA LEU A 245 -2.07 -19.42 -2.29
C LEU A 245 -2.32 -19.84 -0.85
N HIS A 246 -1.23 -20.06 -0.13
CA HIS A 246 -1.21 -20.52 1.26
C HIS A 246 -0.51 -19.46 2.13
N PRO A 247 -1.28 -18.58 2.80
CA PRO A 247 -0.77 -17.64 3.80
C PRO A 247 0.15 -18.32 4.81
N ARG A 248 1.30 -17.69 5.11
CA ARG A 248 2.15 -18.15 6.21
C ARG A 248 1.56 -17.69 7.55
N GLN A 249 1.71 -18.53 8.57
CA GLN A 249 1.41 -18.15 9.94
C GLN A 249 2.46 -17.17 10.46
N MET A 250 2.02 -16.00 10.89
CA MET A 250 2.86 -14.93 11.43
C MET A 250 2.86 -14.94 12.96
N ALA A 251 3.89 -14.34 13.54
CA ALA A 251 3.91 -14.06 14.97
C ALA A 251 2.96 -12.90 15.31
N PRO A 252 2.47 -12.77 16.55
CA PRO A 252 1.73 -11.59 16.98
C PRO A 252 2.57 -10.32 16.80
N LEU A 253 1.98 -9.29 16.20
CA LEU A 253 2.58 -7.95 16.16
C LEU A 253 2.51 -7.29 17.54
N PRO A 254 3.38 -6.31 17.84
CA PRO A 254 3.23 -5.47 19.03
C PRO A 254 1.83 -4.87 19.13
N ALA A 255 1.30 -4.74 20.35
CA ALA A 255 -0.09 -4.33 20.56
C ALA A 255 -0.43 -3.00 19.86
N ALA A 256 0.43 -1.98 19.99
CA ALA A 256 0.20 -0.70 19.34
C ALA A 256 0.15 -0.80 17.80
N ILE A 257 1.04 -1.60 17.19
CA ILE A 257 1.02 -1.85 15.74
C ILE A 257 -0.26 -2.57 15.33
N THR A 258 -0.62 -3.62 16.07
CA THR A 258 -1.85 -4.40 15.84
C THR A 258 -3.07 -3.50 15.86
N GLU A 259 -3.18 -2.60 16.84
CA GLU A 259 -4.30 -1.70 16.99
C GLU A 259 -4.37 -0.62 15.90
N MET A 260 -3.22 -0.10 15.44
CA MET A 260 -3.18 0.81 14.30
C MET A 260 -3.69 0.13 13.03
N ILE A 261 -3.33 -1.14 12.79
CA ILE A 261 -3.79 -1.92 11.64
C ILE A 261 -5.28 -2.27 11.80
N ARG A 262 -5.70 -2.71 12.99
CA ARG A 262 -7.10 -3.10 13.28
C ARG A 262 -8.07 -1.94 13.05
N LEU A 263 -7.67 -0.71 13.36
CA LEU A 263 -8.45 0.49 13.06
C LEU A 263 -8.78 0.58 11.55
N GLN A 264 -7.80 0.30 10.69
CA GLN A 264 -7.98 0.32 9.24
C GLN A 264 -8.94 -0.78 8.77
N GLY A 265 -8.84 -1.98 9.35
CA GLY A 265 -9.82 -3.05 9.10
C GLY A 265 -11.26 -2.65 9.45
N VAL A 266 -11.45 -1.93 10.56
CA VAL A 266 -12.78 -1.39 10.94
C VAL A 266 -13.26 -0.36 9.92
N ILE A 267 -12.38 0.52 9.43
CA ILE A 267 -12.72 1.50 8.39
C ILE A 267 -13.14 0.78 7.10
N HIS A 268 -12.41 -0.25 6.67
CA HIS A 268 -12.74 -1.05 5.50
C HIS A 268 -14.12 -1.69 5.62
N GLN A 269 -14.37 -2.35 6.76
CA GLN A 269 -15.64 -2.97 7.07
C GLN A 269 -16.80 -1.96 6.99
N LEU A 270 -16.66 -0.78 7.61
CA LEU A 270 -17.69 0.25 7.59
C LEU A 270 -17.96 0.81 6.18
N ILE A 271 -16.94 0.93 5.34
CA ILE A 271 -17.10 1.33 3.92
C ILE A 271 -17.92 0.29 3.16
N ILE A 272 -17.61 -1.00 3.35
CA ILE A 272 -18.33 -2.10 2.70
C ILE A 272 -19.78 -2.14 3.19
N GLU A 273 -20.01 -2.02 4.50
CA GLU A 273 -21.35 -1.98 5.07
C GLU A 273 -22.14 -0.75 4.60
N ALA A 274 -21.49 0.42 4.48
CA ALA A 274 -22.11 1.61 3.92
C ALA A 274 -22.62 1.38 2.49
N TYR A 275 -21.85 0.67 1.66
CA TYR A 275 -22.26 0.29 0.31
C TYR A 275 -23.44 -0.70 0.33
N VAL A 276 -23.34 -1.78 1.10
CA VAL A 276 -24.36 -2.84 1.16
C VAL A 276 -25.69 -2.33 1.72
N GLU A 277 -25.63 -1.55 2.78
CA GLU A 277 -26.82 -1.02 3.48
C GLU A 277 -27.28 0.34 2.94
N GLN A 278 -26.55 0.88 1.96
CA GLN A 278 -26.82 2.19 1.37
C GLN A 278 -26.85 3.32 2.42
N SER A 279 -25.91 3.30 3.37
CA SER A 279 -25.91 4.14 4.57
C SER A 279 -24.80 5.18 4.57
N ARG A 280 -25.17 6.46 4.45
CA ARG A 280 -24.24 7.60 4.66
C ARG A 280 -23.77 7.70 6.11
N ASN A 281 -24.55 7.21 7.07
CA ASN A 281 -24.13 7.18 8.48
C ASN A 281 -22.95 6.23 8.70
N LYS A 282 -22.93 5.05 8.06
CA LYS A 282 -21.77 4.14 8.13
C LYS A 282 -20.56 4.70 7.38
N LEU A 283 -20.79 5.32 6.23
CA LEU A 283 -19.73 6.03 5.50
C LEU A 283 -19.12 7.15 6.36
N LEU A 284 -19.96 7.92 7.06
CA LEU A 284 -19.50 8.98 7.96
C LEU A 284 -18.70 8.40 9.14
N GLN A 285 -19.10 7.27 9.72
CA GLN A 285 -18.31 6.60 10.75
C GLN A 285 -16.92 6.20 10.22
N ALA A 286 -16.85 5.62 9.01
CA ALA A 286 -15.57 5.27 8.39
C ALA A 286 -14.69 6.51 8.18
N VAL A 287 -15.25 7.59 7.61
CA VAL A 287 -14.52 8.84 7.39
C VAL A 287 -14.02 9.43 8.71
N LEU A 288 -14.85 9.50 9.75
CA LEU A 288 -14.46 10.10 11.03
C LEU A 288 -13.45 9.27 11.84
N LEU A 289 -13.32 7.97 11.54
CA LEU A 289 -12.26 7.12 12.10
C LEU A 289 -10.92 7.30 11.38
N ASP A 290 -10.94 7.79 10.13
CA ASP A 290 -9.73 7.98 9.33
C ASP A 290 -8.79 8.99 10.03
N PRO A 291 -7.49 8.66 10.21
CA PRO A 291 -6.53 9.55 10.86
C PRO A 291 -6.36 10.92 10.18
N THR A 292 -6.66 11.00 8.88
CA THR A 292 -6.54 12.20 8.05
C THR A 292 -7.87 12.95 7.87
N THR A 293 -8.92 12.54 8.60
CA THR A 293 -10.26 13.12 8.45
C THR A 293 -10.29 14.65 8.67
N PRO A 294 -11.07 15.38 7.85
CA PRO A 294 -11.38 16.76 8.17
C PRO A 294 -12.36 16.85 9.37
N PRO A 295 -12.60 18.05 9.92
CA PRO A 295 -13.61 18.26 10.96
C PRO A 295 -14.99 17.79 10.54
N TYR A 296 -15.83 17.39 11.51
CA TYR A 296 -17.16 16.82 11.29
C TYR A 296 -18.01 17.51 10.22
N ARG A 297 -18.12 18.84 10.26
CA ARG A 297 -18.93 19.61 9.29
C ARG A 297 -18.43 19.44 7.86
N ASN A 298 -17.10 19.44 7.68
CA ASN A 298 -16.47 19.29 6.38
C ASN A 298 -16.56 17.84 5.89
N ALA A 299 -16.46 16.85 6.77
CA ALA A 299 -16.67 15.45 6.42
C ALA A 299 -18.09 15.21 5.88
N VAL A 300 -19.12 15.76 6.54
CA VAL A 300 -20.51 15.68 6.07
C VAL A 300 -20.69 16.38 4.71
N ALA A 301 -20.12 17.58 4.55
CA ALA A 301 -20.17 18.32 3.28
C ALA A 301 -19.51 17.53 2.14
N MET A 302 -18.30 17.01 2.38
CA MET A 302 -17.54 16.18 1.44
C MET A 302 -18.34 14.93 1.04
N ILE A 303 -18.95 14.22 1.99
CA ILE A 303 -19.77 13.05 1.68
C ILE A 303 -20.96 13.42 0.78
N ASN A 304 -21.66 14.51 1.08
CA ASN A 304 -22.80 14.95 0.27
C ASN A 304 -22.38 15.29 -1.16
N GLU A 305 -21.28 16.04 -1.32
CA GLU A 305 -20.77 16.46 -2.62
C GLU A 305 -20.26 15.27 -3.45
N MET A 306 -19.42 14.42 -2.85
CA MET A 306 -18.86 13.25 -3.53
C MET A 306 -19.95 12.25 -3.95
N CYS A 307 -20.97 12.04 -3.13
CA CYS A 307 -22.09 11.17 -3.49
C CYS A 307 -22.91 11.72 -4.66
N GLU A 308 -23.10 13.03 -4.75
CA GLU A 308 -23.81 13.65 -5.88
C GLU A 308 -22.99 13.58 -7.16
N LEU A 309 -21.69 13.88 -7.10
CA LEU A 309 -20.78 13.81 -8.24
C LEU A 309 -20.66 12.39 -8.81
N GLN A 310 -20.74 11.37 -7.95
CA GLN A 310 -20.57 9.97 -8.32
C GLN A 310 -21.89 9.19 -8.38
N LYS A 311 -23.04 9.88 -8.46
CA LYS A 311 -24.38 9.25 -8.43
C LYS A 311 -24.64 8.25 -9.55
N ASP A 312 -23.93 8.38 -10.67
CA ASP A 312 -24.07 7.49 -11.83
C ASP A 312 -23.36 6.15 -11.62
N VAL A 313 -22.43 6.07 -10.65
CA VAL A 313 -21.65 4.85 -10.35
C VAL A 313 -21.91 4.31 -8.93
N LEU A 314 -22.39 5.14 -8.00
CA LEU A 314 -22.70 4.74 -6.63
C LEU A 314 -24.16 4.30 -6.46
N PRO A 315 -24.46 3.36 -5.55
CA PRO A 315 -25.83 3.11 -5.13
C PRO A 315 -26.39 4.34 -4.39
N PRO A 316 -27.73 4.46 -4.27
CA PRO A 316 -28.35 5.60 -3.60
C PRO A 316 -28.12 5.54 -2.07
N LEU A 317 -27.07 6.21 -1.58
CA LEU A 317 -26.75 6.29 -0.16
C LEU A 317 -27.66 7.29 0.58
N ARG A 318 -28.12 6.94 1.78
CA ARG A 318 -29.07 7.73 2.60
C ARG A 318 -28.52 8.05 3.99
N TRP A 319 -28.82 9.24 4.50
CA TRP A 319 -28.62 9.63 5.90
C TRP A 319 -29.65 8.98 6.81
#